data_AF-A0AAE0FG68-F1
#
_entry.id   AF-A0AAE0FG68-F1
#
_cell.length_a   1.000
_cell.length_b   1.000
_cell.length_c   1.000
_cell.angle_alpha   90.00
_cell.angle_beta   90.00
_cell.angle_gamma   90.00
#
_symmetry.space_group_name_H-M   'P 1'
#
loop_
_entity.id
_entity.type
_entity.pdbx_description
1 polymer ?
#
loop_
_entity_poly.entity_id
_entity_poly.type
_entity_poly.pdbx_seq_one_letter_code
_entity_poly.pdbx_strand_id
1 'polypeptide(L)'
;MSDFPTDWEEASVDEQAAKEFVLHDLVEAGDTVNLSALLSKGMKDGDFDPAVEEEEEEQDELDLDERDMNDCTPLHIALLTGKLECAQLLLDSGAEIFIRCEGSPALHVAVSVGQLPSHSDFSCKAMQLLLGFSADAVARDDYGRHALHLCCMHGLEQQAQILLEGGAEECIYTADFDGLLPIHTAAQYAQPRMVQFLLERGADGSACAPYARTPLHFAASAGCEETATILLKHSPALRLCPDHWGVTPCGIARRSSNRGRLVSLLETESDESTQEYVWEEEMMPMHSAHAWQCRTLVIAPKECHLHQTCPWPVPRQGEEPPPENDTRLDVLTNPESGILRCAALQQKVEWAETCKPAPMADVLRVHEYSYVRRVLEQCGRLAVLPPFTIGHLDGDTAISRGSFDAALHAAGAVIEAIDQVVIGKKTNVFCAVRPPGHHAGPKGVVTCGNDPHGSHGFCLLNNVAIGAAYARCVLRHRGIERVAIVDFDVHHGNGTQACVAATVPTMRRVPFSTDAITGTLNVPCWKPWLDNNDPSAIFFASSQGYGSKGDEGEAWFYPGSGGT
;
A
#
# COMPACT_ATOMS: atom_id res chain seq x y z
N MET A 1 -0.95 59.52 10.05
CA MET A 1 -2.37 59.69 9.70
C MET A 1 -2.45 59.67 8.19
N SER A 2 -3.40 58.89 7.66
CA SER A 2 -3.54 58.38 6.27
C SER A 2 -2.53 57.29 5.88
N ASP A 3 -2.89 56.19 5.22
CA ASP A 3 -4.16 55.50 4.94
C ASP A 3 -3.75 54.10 4.47
N PHE A 4 -4.37 53.03 4.99
CA PHE A 4 -4.30 51.68 4.42
C PHE A 4 -5.74 51.24 4.14
N PRO A 5 -6.09 50.78 2.92
CA PRO A 5 -7.43 50.30 2.62
C PRO A 5 -7.68 48.97 3.32
N THR A 6 -8.77 48.89 4.08
CA THR A 6 -9.36 47.67 4.62
C THR A 6 -10.57 47.33 3.77
N ASP A 7 -10.39 46.54 2.73
CA ASP A 7 -11.48 45.87 2.02
C ASP A 7 -10.96 44.50 1.58
N TRP A 8 -11.16 43.50 2.44
CA TRP A 8 -11.26 42.11 2.00
C TRP A 8 -12.75 41.86 1.86
N GLU A 9 -13.22 41.91 0.61
CA GLU A 9 -14.56 41.46 0.26
C GLU A 9 -14.71 40.02 0.76
N GLU A 10 -15.69 39.79 1.64
CA GLU A 10 -16.22 38.48 1.95
C GLU A 10 -16.66 37.87 0.61
N ALA A 11 -15.87 36.93 0.10
CA ALA A 11 -16.33 36.02 -0.93
C ALA A 11 -17.50 35.26 -0.32
N SER A 12 -18.71 35.61 -0.76
CA SER A 12 -19.92 34.87 -0.48
C SER A 12 -19.66 33.42 -0.90
N VAL A 13 -19.61 32.54 0.11
CA VAL A 13 -19.61 31.10 -0.08
C VAL A 13 -20.82 30.78 -0.94
N ASP A 14 -20.56 30.24 -2.13
CA ASP A 14 -21.59 29.74 -3.02
C ASP A 14 -22.32 28.62 -2.25
N GLU A 15 -23.54 28.91 -1.78
CA GLU A 15 -24.39 27.99 -0.99
C GLU A 15 -24.99 26.87 -1.86
N GLN A 16 -24.54 26.72 -3.11
CA GLN A 16 -24.96 25.70 -4.05
C GLN A 16 -23.79 24.75 -4.38
N ALA A 17 -23.86 23.51 -3.87
CA ALA A 17 -23.09 22.31 -4.26
C ALA A 17 -21.73 22.00 -3.59
N ALA A 18 -21.74 21.77 -2.26
CA ALA A 18 -20.89 20.73 -1.66
C ALA A 18 -21.68 19.41 -1.74
N LYS A 19 -21.38 18.53 -2.71
CA LYS A 19 -22.10 17.26 -2.93
C LYS A 19 -21.74 16.19 -1.91
N GLU A 20 -22.08 16.40 -0.64
CA GLU A 20 -21.92 15.48 0.48
C GLU A 20 -22.13 13.99 0.07
N PHE A 21 -21.10 13.12 0.22
CA PHE A 21 -21.18 11.67 -0.05
C PHE A 21 -21.99 10.95 1.04
N VAL A 22 -23.24 11.42 1.25
CA VAL A 22 -24.10 11.03 2.37
C VAL A 22 -24.28 9.51 2.44
N LEU A 23 -24.35 8.84 1.28
CA LEU A 23 -24.46 7.38 1.23
C LEU A 23 -23.25 6.68 1.85
N HIS A 24 -22.02 7.07 1.52
CA HIS A 24 -20.79 6.47 2.06
C HIS A 24 -20.69 6.66 3.56
N ASP A 25 -20.98 7.86 4.06
CA ASP A 25 -20.90 8.18 5.49
C ASP A 25 -21.95 7.42 6.31
N LEU A 26 -23.20 7.36 5.81
CA LEU A 26 -24.27 6.58 6.44
C LEU A 26 -23.93 5.08 6.47
N VAL A 27 -23.34 4.56 5.39
CA VAL A 27 -22.91 3.17 5.30
C VAL A 27 -21.77 2.88 6.28
N GLU A 28 -20.74 3.71 6.32
CA GLU A 28 -19.59 3.52 7.22
C GLU A 28 -20.02 3.58 8.70
N ALA A 29 -20.93 4.51 9.03
CA ALA A 29 -21.56 4.57 10.35
C ALA A 29 -22.44 3.34 10.64
N GLY A 30 -22.97 2.67 9.62
CA GLY A 30 -23.97 1.60 9.73
C GLY A 30 -25.36 2.12 10.07
N ASP A 31 -25.66 3.38 9.71
CA ASP A 31 -26.94 4.03 9.99
C ASP A 31 -28.00 3.61 8.97
N THR A 32 -28.51 2.39 9.15
CA THR A 32 -29.55 1.79 8.29
C THR A 32 -30.86 2.58 8.29
N VAL A 33 -31.16 3.34 9.35
CA VAL A 33 -32.41 4.10 9.47
C VAL A 33 -32.38 5.30 8.53
N ASN A 34 -31.31 6.10 8.62
CA ASN A 34 -31.15 7.26 7.75
C ASN A 34 -30.84 6.85 6.31
N LEU A 35 -30.09 5.76 6.11
CA LEU A 35 -29.84 5.20 4.78
C LEU A 35 -31.16 4.78 4.10
N SER A 36 -32.00 4.00 4.78
CA SER A 36 -33.30 3.59 4.22
C SER A 36 -34.24 4.79 3.98
N ALA A 37 -34.22 5.79 4.87
CA ALA A 37 -35.00 7.01 4.68
C ALA A 37 -34.55 7.83 3.46
N LEU A 38 -33.25 7.85 3.16
CA LEU A 38 -32.70 8.55 2.00
C LEU A 38 -33.02 7.80 0.70
N LEU A 39 -32.79 6.48 0.67
CA LEU A 39 -33.05 5.63 -0.49
C LEU A 39 -34.55 5.63 -0.87
N SER A 40 -35.46 5.64 0.11
CA SER A 40 -36.91 5.70 -0.15
C SER A 40 -37.41 7.05 -0.68
N LYS A 41 -36.66 8.14 -0.48
CA LYS A 41 -37.00 9.45 -1.05
C LYS A 41 -36.63 9.56 -2.53
N GLY A 42 -35.55 8.91 -2.97
CA GLY A 42 -35.13 8.86 -4.37
C GLY A 42 -36.02 8.01 -5.29
N MET A 43 -36.85 7.12 -4.73
CA MET A 43 -37.69 6.16 -5.49
C MET A 43 -39.07 6.69 -5.95
N LYS A 44 -39.38 7.99 -5.83
CA LYS A 44 -40.69 8.50 -6.27
C LYS A 44 -40.74 8.71 -7.79
N ASP A 45 -41.13 7.67 -8.51
CA ASP A 45 -41.61 7.73 -9.89
C ASP A 45 -42.85 8.65 -10.01
N GLY A 46 -42.73 9.74 -10.76
CA GLY A 46 -43.48 9.89 -12.02
C GLY A 46 -45.02 10.08 -12.01
N ASP A 47 -45.66 10.62 -10.98
CA ASP A 47 -47.04 11.15 -11.14
C ASP A 47 -47.01 12.64 -11.52
N PHE A 48 -46.96 12.90 -12.82
CA PHE A 48 -47.05 14.24 -13.41
C PHE A 48 -48.50 14.76 -13.26
N ASP A 49 -48.77 15.54 -12.21
CA ASP A 49 -49.95 16.40 -12.12
C ASP A 49 -49.66 17.72 -12.86
N PRO A 50 -50.26 17.98 -14.04
CA PRO A 50 -49.89 19.11 -14.89
C PRO A 50 -50.41 20.47 -14.38
N ALA A 51 -50.74 20.59 -13.09
CA ALA A 51 -51.43 21.75 -12.52
C ALA A 51 -50.74 22.41 -11.32
N VAL A 52 -49.48 22.08 -11.03
CA VAL A 52 -48.72 22.77 -9.97
C VAL A 52 -47.47 23.42 -10.57
N GLU A 53 -47.54 24.73 -10.79
CA GLU A 53 -46.37 25.58 -10.97
C GLU A 53 -45.73 25.74 -9.59
N GLU A 54 -44.80 24.85 -9.23
CA GLU A 54 -43.89 25.04 -8.10
C GLU A 54 -42.44 24.93 -8.60
N GLU A 55 -41.60 25.78 -8.02
CA GLU A 55 -40.24 26.12 -8.40
C GLU A 55 -39.38 24.85 -8.57
N GLU A 56 -38.76 24.71 -9.76
CA GLU A 56 -37.79 23.66 -10.07
C GLU A 56 -36.51 23.88 -9.22
N GLU A 57 -36.54 23.46 -7.95
CA GLU A 57 -35.31 23.07 -7.26
C GLU A 57 -34.80 21.82 -7.97
N GLU A 58 -33.64 21.90 -8.64
CA GLU A 58 -32.90 20.76 -9.18
C GLU A 58 -32.66 19.75 -8.04
N GLN A 59 -33.57 18.78 -7.87
CA GLN A 59 -33.29 17.61 -7.04
C GLN A 59 -32.25 16.79 -7.78
N ASP A 60 -30.98 16.98 -7.41
CA ASP A 60 -29.89 16.08 -7.80
C ASP A 60 -30.35 14.64 -7.54
N GLU A 61 -30.51 13.87 -8.62
CA GLU A 61 -30.86 12.45 -8.56
C GLU A 61 -29.80 11.73 -7.72
N LEU A 62 -30.24 10.97 -6.71
CA LEU A 62 -29.35 10.27 -5.78
C LEU A 62 -28.60 9.16 -6.53
N ASP A 63 -27.33 9.38 -6.85
CA ASP A 63 -26.47 8.38 -7.47
C ASP A 63 -26.01 7.34 -6.44
N LEU A 64 -26.56 6.13 -6.53
CA LEU A 64 -26.23 5.01 -5.64
C LEU A 64 -24.81 4.48 -5.84
N ASP A 65 -24.21 4.80 -6.98
CA ASP A 65 -22.96 4.27 -7.47
C ASP A 65 -21.86 5.35 -7.57
N GLU A 66 -22.13 6.50 -6.97
CA GLU A 66 -21.17 7.59 -6.85
C GLU A 66 -19.89 7.08 -6.20
N ARG A 67 -18.74 7.40 -6.80
CA ARG A 67 -17.44 6.96 -6.32
C ARG A 67 -16.83 8.00 -5.39
N ASP A 68 -16.35 7.55 -4.23
CA ASP A 68 -15.59 8.39 -3.32
C ASP A 68 -14.17 8.67 -3.84
N MET A 69 -13.38 9.39 -3.04
CA MET A 69 -11.99 9.73 -3.36
C MET A 69 -11.04 8.52 -3.42
N ASN A 70 -11.48 7.33 -2.99
CA ASN A 70 -10.75 6.07 -3.12
C ASN A 70 -11.33 5.19 -4.25
N ASP A 71 -12.12 5.79 -5.15
CA ASP A 71 -12.79 5.09 -6.24
C ASP A 71 -13.78 3.99 -5.75
N CYS A 72 -14.28 4.13 -4.51
CA CYS A 72 -15.21 3.20 -3.87
C CYS A 72 -16.65 3.70 -3.95
N THR A 73 -17.59 2.81 -4.30
CA THR A 73 -19.03 3.08 -4.20
C THR A 73 -19.51 2.84 -2.76
N PRO A 74 -20.71 3.30 -2.39
CA PRO A 74 -21.32 2.97 -1.10
C PRO A 74 -21.39 1.46 -0.86
N LEU A 75 -21.62 0.66 -1.90
CA LEU A 75 -21.61 -0.81 -1.81
C LEU A 75 -20.22 -1.35 -1.45
N HIS A 76 -19.15 -0.80 -2.02
CA HIS A 76 -17.77 -1.18 -1.64
C HIS A 76 -17.49 -0.87 -0.17
N ILE A 77 -17.88 0.32 0.31
CA ILE A 77 -17.72 0.69 1.73
C ILE A 77 -18.49 -0.27 2.63
N ALA A 78 -19.73 -0.65 2.27
CA ALA A 78 -20.53 -1.59 3.06
C ALA A 78 -19.84 -2.95 3.20
N LEU A 79 -19.24 -3.46 2.12
CA LEU A 79 -18.50 -4.72 2.10
C LEU A 79 -17.19 -4.64 2.90
N LEU A 80 -16.41 -3.57 2.72
CA LEU A 80 -15.12 -3.38 3.41
C LEU A 80 -15.28 -3.17 4.91
N THR A 81 -16.37 -2.53 5.35
CA THR A 81 -16.63 -2.18 6.76
C THR A 81 -17.56 -3.14 7.50
N GLY A 82 -17.97 -4.24 6.86
CA GLY A 82 -18.74 -5.30 7.52
C GLY A 82 -20.23 -4.98 7.74
N LYS A 83 -20.83 -4.12 6.91
CA LYS A 83 -22.18 -3.56 7.10
C LYS A 83 -23.20 -4.26 6.19
N LEU A 84 -23.63 -5.46 6.60
CA LEU A 84 -24.42 -6.34 5.74
C LEU A 84 -25.80 -5.74 5.42
N GLU A 85 -26.44 -5.13 6.42
CA GLU A 85 -27.74 -4.51 6.28
C GLU A 85 -27.69 -3.29 5.35
N CYS A 86 -26.59 -2.52 5.38
CA CYS A 86 -26.38 -1.42 4.43
C CYS A 86 -26.17 -1.93 3.01
N ALA A 87 -25.36 -2.99 2.82
CA ALA A 87 -25.18 -3.61 1.50
C ALA A 87 -26.50 -4.12 0.92
N GLN A 88 -27.34 -4.76 1.75
CA GLN A 88 -28.68 -5.22 1.36
C GLN A 88 -29.56 -4.06 0.91
N LEU A 89 -29.63 -2.97 1.70
CA LEU A 89 -30.44 -1.79 1.36
C LEU A 89 -30.01 -1.13 0.04
N LEU A 90 -28.71 -1.02 -0.20
CA LEU A 90 -28.17 -0.46 -1.44
C LEU A 90 -28.53 -1.32 -2.66
N LEU A 91 -28.36 -2.65 -2.55
CA LEU A 91 -28.71 -3.58 -3.63
C LEU A 91 -30.22 -3.63 -3.88
N ASP A 92 -31.04 -3.64 -2.83
CA ASP A 92 -32.51 -3.54 -2.94
C ASP A 92 -32.94 -2.25 -3.64
N SER A 93 -32.13 -1.19 -3.52
CA SER A 93 -32.39 0.11 -4.13
C SER A 93 -31.85 0.25 -5.56
N GLY A 94 -31.12 -0.76 -6.05
CA GLY A 94 -30.64 -0.81 -7.43
C GLY A 94 -29.17 -0.43 -7.65
N ALA A 95 -28.34 -0.36 -6.60
CA ALA A 95 -26.91 -0.12 -6.73
C ALA A 95 -26.24 -1.14 -7.66
N GLU A 96 -25.36 -0.67 -8.57
CA GLU A 96 -24.69 -1.50 -9.56
C GLU A 96 -23.63 -2.42 -8.94
N ILE A 97 -23.90 -3.73 -9.01
CA ILE A 97 -23.03 -4.76 -8.43
C ILE A 97 -21.72 -5.01 -9.22
N PHE A 98 -21.65 -4.57 -10.47
CA PHE A 98 -20.55 -4.89 -11.39
C PHE A 98 -19.42 -3.85 -11.38
N ILE A 99 -19.59 -2.76 -10.63
CA ILE A 99 -18.54 -1.76 -10.45
C ILE A 99 -17.38 -2.41 -9.68
N ARG A 100 -16.15 -2.12 -10.12
CA ARG A 100 -14.92 -2.66 -9.53
C ARG A 100 -14.36 -1.72 -8.48
N CYS A 101 -13.82 -2.28 -7.40
CA CYS A 101 -13.02 -1.61 -6.37
C CYS A 101 -11.55 -2.01 -6.56
N GLU A 102 -10.67 -1.06 -6.92
CA GLU A 102 -9.25 -1.33 -7.20
C GLU A 102 -9.05 -2.54 -8.15
N GLY A 103 -9.87 -2.60 -9.21
CA GLY A 103 -9.82 -3.71 -10.18
C GLY A 103 -10.50 -5.01 -9.74
N SER A 104 -11.05 -5.07 -8.53
CA SER A 104 -11.70 -6.23 -7.96
C SER A 104 -13.23 -6.12 -7.99
N PRO A 105 -13.96 -7.13 -8.49
CA PRO A 105 -15.42 -7.21 -8.35
C PRO A 105 -15.87 -7.23 -6.89
N ALA A 106 -17.12 -6.81 -6.61
CA ALA A 106 -17.70 -6.82 -5.26
C ALA A 106 -17.59 -8.19 -4.57
N LEU A 107 -17.71 -9.30 -5.31
CA LEU A 107 -17.57 -10.64 -4.78
C LEU A 107 -16.14 -10.94 -4.27
N HIS A 108 -15.10 -10.43 -4.93
CA HIS A 108 -13.71 -10.54 -4.49
C HIS A 108 -13.47 -9.73 -3.22
N VAL A 109 -14.07 -8.54 -3.12
CA VAL A 109 -14.01 -7.71 -1.90
C VAL A 109 -14.63 -8.47 -0.72
N ALA A 110 -15.81 -9.06 -0.91
CA ALA A 110 -16.49 -9.88 0.10
C ALA A 110 -15.69 -11.13 0.53
N VAL A 111 -14.93 -11.76 -0.39
CA VAL A 111 -14.02 -12.87 -0.03
C VAL A 111 -12.80 -12.37 0.73
N SER A 112 -12.24 -11.22 0.32
CA SER A 112 -11.00 -10.67 0.88
C SER A 112 -11.15 -10.28 2.35
N VAL A 113 -12.31 -9.74 2.74
CA VAL A 113 -12.60 -9.45 4.16
C VAL A 113 -12.73 -10.73 5.01
N GLY A 114 -13.09 -11.86 4.41
CA GLY A 114 -13.21 -13.16 5.07
C GLY A 114 -11.89 -13.74 5.58
N GLN A 115 -10.74 -13.18 5.17
CA GLN A 115 -9.43 -13.56 5.71
C GLN A 115 -9.29 -13.29 7.22
N LEU A 116 -10.12 -12.38 7.76
CA LEU A 116 -10.17 -12.08 9.18
C LEU A 116 -11.17 -13.03 9.85
N PRO A 117 -10.77 -13.83 10.87
CA PRO A 117 -11.67 -14.79 11.51
C PRO A 117 -12.95 -14.17 12.06
N SER A 118 -12.89 -12.93 12.55
CA SER A 118 -14.06 -12.17 13.04
C SER A 118 -15.07 -11.82 11.95
N HIS A 119 -14.63 -11.73 10.69
CA HIS A 119 -15.45 -11.37 9.54
C HIS A 119 -15.80 -12.58 8.67
N SER A 120 -15.45 -13.81 9.06
CA SER A 120 -15.76 -15.01 8.29
C SER A 120 -17.27 -15.18 8.10
N ASP A 121 -18.06 -15.01 9.16
CA ASP A 121 -19.53 -15.11 9.09
C ASP A 121 -20.14 -13.99 8.24
N PHE A 122 -19.59 -12.78 8.35
CA PHE A 122 -20.00 -11.65 7.52
C PHE A 122 -19.72 -11.93 6.05
N SER A 123 -18.49 -12.35 5.71
CA SER A 123 -18.05 -12.67 4.36
C SER A 123 -18.96 -13.72 3.71
N CYS A 124 -19.29 -14.81 4.40
CA CYS A 124 -20.24 -15.82 3.91
C CYS A 124 -21.61 -15.20 3.58
N LYS A 125 -22.15 -14.37 4.47
CA LYS A 125 -23.46 -13.71 4.25
C LYS A 125 -23.41 -12.69 3.12
N ALA A 126 -22.33 -11.90 3.03
CA ALA A 126 -22.12 -10.93 1.98
C ALA A 126 -22.00 -11.61 0.60
N MET A 127 -21.29 -12.74 0.52
CA MET A 127 -21.22 -13.53 -0.72
C MET A 127 -22.58 -14.09 -1.12
N GLN A 128 -23.34 -14.65 -0.18
CA GLN A 128 -24.70 -15.15 -0.44
C GLN A 128 -25.62 -14.03 -0.92
N LEU A 129 -25.51 -12.84 -0.31
CA LEU A 129 -26.23 -11.64 -0.72
C LEU A 129 -25.89 -11.26 -2.16
N LEU A 130 -24.60 -11.06 -2.46
CA LEU A 130 -24.14 -10.65 -3.79
C LEU A 130 -24.53 -11.66 -4.88
N LEU A 131 -24.37 -12.96 -4.62
CA LEU A 131 -24.81 -14.01 -5.55
C LEU A 131 -26.34 -14.03 -5.73
N GLY A 132 -27.10 -13.71 -4.67
CA GLY A 132 -28.55 -13.52 -4.74
C GLY A 132 -28.97 -12.36 -5.66
N PHE A 133 -28.14 -11.32 -5.76
CA PHE A 133 -28.26 -10.21 -6.70
C PHE A 133 -27.55 -10.46 -8.05
N SER A 134 -27.30 -11.73 -8.39
CA SER A 134 -26.69 -12.15 -9.66
C SER A 134 -25.27 -11.59 -9.90
N ALA A 135 -24.47 -11.39 -8.84
CA ALA A 135 -23.04 -11.16 -8.98
C ALA A 135 -22.39 -12.28 -9.81
N ASP A 136 -21.47 -11.91 -10.69
CA ASP A 136 -20.77 -12.88 -11.53
C ASP A 136 -19.75 -13.70 -10.69
N ALA A 137 -20.12 -14.94 -10.40
CA ALA A 137 -19.30 -15.88 -9.63
C ALA A 137 -18.00 -16.29 -10.35
N VAL A 138 -17.92 -16.09 -11.67
CA VAL A 138 -16.75 -16.40 -12.50
C VAL A 138 -16.00 -15.15 -12.95
N ALA A 139 -16.32 -13.98 -12.38
CA ALA A 139 -15.59 -12.76 -12.65
C ALA A 139 -14.11 -12.89 -12.28
N ARG A 140 -13.26 -12.14 -13.00
CA ARG A 140 -11.83 -12.06 -12.75
C ARG A 140 -11.44 -10.66 -12.29
N ASP A 141 -10.56 -10.56 -11.30
CA ASP A 141 -9.92 -9.29 -10.95
C ASP A 141 -8.84 -8.90 -11.99
N ASP A 142 -8.15 -7.79 -11.77
CA ASP A 142 -7.09 -7.28 -12.65
C ASP A 142 -5.84 -8.19 -12.74
N TYR A 143 -5.71 -9.18 -11.83
CA TYR A 143 -4.67 -10.21 -11.89
C TYR A 143 -5.17 -11.50 -12.58
N GLY A 144 -6.38 -11.46 -13.14
CA GLY A 144 -7.00 -12.61 -13.80
C GLY A 144 -7.51 -13.66 -12.82
N ARG A 145 -7.57 -13.36 -11.52
CA ARG A 145 -7.95 -14.31 -10.47
C ARG A 145 -9.46 -14.32 -10.30
N HIS A 146 -10.03 -15.52 -10.18
CA HIS A 146 -11.41 -15.70 -9.73
C HIS A 146 -11.47 -15.60 -8.21
N ALA A 147 -12.65 -15.33 -7.64
CA ALA A 147 -12.84 -15.31 -6.18
C ALA A 147 -12.38 -16.62 -5.50
N LEU A 148 -12.47 -17.76 -6.20
CA LEU A 148 -11.96 -19.06 -5.72
C LEU A 148 -10.43 -19.05 -5.49
N HIS A 149 -9.65 -18.31 -6.28
CA HIS A 149 -8.20 -18.18 -6.07
C HIS A 149 -7.91 -17.48 -4.74
N LEU A 150 -8.69 -16.45 -4.39
CA LEU A 150 -8.57 -15.76 -3.10
C LEU A 150 -8.97 -16.67 -1.94
N CYS A 151 -10.06 -17.44 -2.07
CA CYS A 151 -10.39 -18.47 -1.07
C CYS A 151 -9.23 -19.46 -0.88
N CYS A 152 -8.56 -19.83 -1.98
CA CYS A 152 -7.43 -20.74 -1.94
C CYS A 152 -6.16 -20.15 -1.33
N MET A 153 -5.92 -18.86 -1.53
CA MET A 153 -4.83 -18.12 -0.90
C MET A 153 -5.00 -18.08 0.63
N HIS A 154 -6.22 -17.81 1.09
CA HIS A 154 -6.51 -17.54 2.50
C HIS A 154 -7.05 -18.76 3.28
N GLY A 155 -7.32 -19.89 2.62
CA GLY A 155 -7.82 -21.10 3.28
C GLY A 155 -9.30 -21.04 3.66
N LEU A 156 -10.12 -20.30 2.89
CA LEU A 156 -11.52 -19.99 3.17
C LEU A 156 -12.46 -21.07 2.59
N GLU A 157 -12.51 -22.23 3.25
CA GLU A 157 -13.26 -23.42 2.76
C GLU A 157 -14.78 -23.17 2.65
N GLN A 158 -15.38 -22.49 3.62
CA GLN A 158 -16.80 -22.18 3.61
C GLN A 158 -17.18 -21.22 2.47
N GLN A 159 -16.34 -20.21 2.22
CA GLN A 159 -16.53 -19.26 1.13
C GLN A 159 -16.32 -19.95 -0.23
N ALA A 160 -15.32 -20.82 -0.34
CA ALA A 160 -15.13 -21.65 -1.54
C ALA A 160 -16.36 -22.54 -1.79
N GLN A 161 -16.97 -23.10 -0.74
CA GLN A 161 -18.23 -23.86 -0.86
C GLN A 161 -19.34 -23.00 -1.46
N ILE A 162 -19.55 -21.79 -0.94
CA ILE A 162 -20.59 -20.86 -1.42
C ILE A 162 -20.38 -20.51 -2.90
N LEU A 163 -19.12 -20.26 -3.33
CA LEU A 163 -18.82 -19.97 -4.74
C LEU A 163 -19.17 -21.14 -5.66
N LEU A 164 -18.80 -22.37 -5.26
CA LEU A 164 -19.08 -23.56 -6.06
C LEU A 164 -20.59 -23.83 -6.14
N GLU A 165 -21.32 -23.67 -5.03
CA GLU A 165 -22.80 -23.72 -5.03
C GLU A 165 -23.44 -22.61 -5.87
N GLY A 166 -22.75 -21.46 -6.00
CA GLY A 166 -23.11 -20.34 -6.87
C GLY A 166 -22.74 -20.52 -8.35
N GLY A 167 -22.31 -21.71 -8.77
CA GLY A 167 -22.02 -22.02 -10.18
C GLY A 167 -20.57 -21.78 -10.63
N ALA A 168 -19.64 -21.49 -9.72
CA ALA A 168 -18.23 -21.27 -10.05
C ALA A 168 -17.41 -22.57 -10.17
N GLU A 169 -18.03 -23.69 -10.58
CA GLU A 169 -17.38 -25.01 -10.63
C GLU A 169 -16.26 -25.07 -11.66
N GLU A 170 -16.41 -24.36 -12.78
CA GLU A 170 -15.39 -24.25 -13.82
C GLU A 170 -14.12 -23.56 -13.30
N CYS A 171 -14.25 -22.65 -12.31
CA CYS A 171 -13.13 -21.90 -11.75
C CYS A 171 -12.04 -22.80 -11.15
N ILE A 172 -12.36 -24.04 -10.78
CA ILE A 172 -11.41 -25.05 -10.31
C ILE A 172 -10.31 -25.33 -11.35
N TYR A 173 -10.66 -25.23 -12.64
CA TYR A 173 -9.81 -25.62 -13.78
C TYR A 173 -9.25 -24.43 -14.56
N THR A 174 -9.56 -23.20 -14.14
CA THR A 174 -9.12 -21.98 -14.82
C THR A 174 -7.91 -21.38 -14.12
N ALA A 175 -6.91 -20.98 -14.89
CA ALA A 175 -5.73 -20.30 -14.37
C ALA A 175 -5.89 -18.78 -14.32
N ASP A 176 -5.19 -18.14 -13.38
CA ASP A 176 -4.95 -16.70 -13.36
C ASP A 176 -3.91 -16.25 -14.42
N PHE A 177 -3.54 -14.96 -14.44
CA PHE A 177 -2.57 -14.45 -15.40
C PHE A 177 -1.14 -14.96 -15.18
N ASP A 178 -0.82 -15.46 -13.99
CA ASP A 178 0.45 -16.14 -13.71
C ASP A 178 0.41 -17.62 -14.13
N GLY A 179 -0.69 -18.08 -14.72
CA GLY A 179 -0.88 -19.47 -15.13
C GLY A 179 -1.12 -20.43 -13.96
N LEU A 180 -1.51 -19.92 -12.78
CA LEU A 180 -1.78 -20.72 -11.60
C LEU A 180 -3.26 -21.09 -11.52
N LEU A 181 -3.54 -22.39 -11.49
CA LEU A 181 -4.85 -22.92 -11.04
C LEU A 181 -5.04 -22.74 -9.53
N PRO A 182 -6.29 -22.74 -9.00
CA PRO A 182 -6.56 -22.59 -7.57
C PRO A 182 -5.82 -23.59 -6.68
N ILE A 183 -5.60 -24.83 -7.14
CA ILE A 183 -4.85 -25.85 -6.39
C ILE A 183 -3.35 -25.51 -6.25
N HIS A 184 -2.77 -24.81 -7.23
CA HIS A 184 -1.40 -24.30 -7.12
C HIS A 184 -1.34 -23.18 -6.08
N THR A 185 -2.30 -22.25 -6.10
CA THR A 185 -2.41 -21.17 -5.10
C THR A 185 -2.57 -21.76 -3.69
N ALA A 186 -3.48 -22.71 -3.48
CA ALA A 186 -3.66 -23.36 -2.18
C ALA A 186 -2.37 -24.06 -1.69
N ALA A 187 -1.62 -24.69 -2.60
CA ALA A 187 -0.35 -25.33 -2.26
C ALA A 187 0.77 -24.30 -1.94
N GLN A 188 0.85 -23.22 -2.72
CA GLN A 188 1.83 -22.13 -2.54
C GLN A 188 1.65 -21.41 -1.21
N TYR A 189 0.40 -21.20 -0.77
CA TYR A 189 0.07 -20.53 0.48
C TYR A 189 -0.09 -21.49 1.67
N ALA A 190 0.32 -22.76 1.50
CA ALA A 190 0.32 -23.78 2.56
C ALA A 190 -1.07 -24.01 3.20
N GLN A 191 -2.11 -24.15 2.37
CA GLN A 191 -3.49 -24.38 2.80
C GLN A 191 -3.92 -25.86 2.59
N PRO A 192 -3.54 -26.79 3.50
CA PRO A 192 -3.75 -28.24 3.30
C PRO A 192 -5.23 -28.61 3.20
N ARG A 193 -6.10 -27.98 4.02
CA ARG A 193 -7.55 -28.22 3.97
C ARG A 193 -8.15 -27.82 2.63
N MET A 194 -7.73 -26.68 2.08
CA MET A 194 -8.20 -26.25 0.77
C MET A 194 -7.68 -27.16 -0.35
N VAL A 195 -6.41 -27.61 -0.29
CA VAL A 195 -5.90 -28.58 -1.26
C VAL A 195 -6.72 -29.87 -1.23
N GLN A 196 -7.04 -30.37 -0.03
CA GLN A 196 -7.91 -31.53 0.11
C GLN A 196 -9.31 -31.26 -0.46
N PHE A 197 -9.92 -30.13 -0.12
CA PHE A 197 -11.23 -29.71 -0.63
C PHE A 197 -11.26 -29.67 -2.17
N LEU A 198 -10.26 -29.07 -2.81
CA LEU A 198 -10.19 -29.00 -4.27
C LEU A 198 -10.03 -30.38 -4.92
N LEU A 199 -9.20 -31.25 -4.34
CA LEU A 199 -9.04 -32.63 -4.83
C LEU A 199 -10.35 -33.42 -4.72
N GLU A 200 -11.11 -33.24 -3.62
CA GLU A 200 -12.44 -33.83 -3.45
C GLU A 200 -13.47 -33.30 -4.46
N ARG A 201 -13.23 -32.09 -5.02
CA ARG A 201 -14.02 -31.47 -6.10
C ARG A 201 -13.50 -31.76 -7.51
N GLY A 202 -12.52 -32.65 -7.65
CA GLY A 202 -12.03 -33.11 -8.95
C GLY A 202 -10.88 -32.29 -9.54
N ALA A 203 -10.28 -31.37 -8.79
CA ALA A 203 -9.07 -30.68 -9.24
C ALA A 203 -7.94 -31.68 -9.53
N ASP A 204 -7.21 -31.47 -10.63
CA ASP A 204 -6.07 -32.30 -10.99
C ASP A 204 -4.86 -31.96 -10.12
N GLY A 205 -4.57 -32.81 -9.13
CA GLY A 205 -3.39 -32.70 -8.25
C GLY A 205 -2.04 -32.82 -8.97
N SER A 206 -2.04 -33.21 -10.24
CA SER A 206 -0.86 -33.32 -11.11
C SER A 206 -0.75 -32.24 -12.18
N ALA A 207 -1.70 -31.29 -12.20
CA ALA A 207 -1.68 -30.19 -13.15
C ALA A 207 -0.35 -29.43 -13.12
N CYS A 208 0.07 -28.94 -14.28
CA CYS A 208 1.32 -28.19 -14.42
C CYS A 208 1.02 -26.70 -14.57
N ALA A 209 1.58 -25.89 -13.69
CA ALA A 209 1.73 -24.45 -13.84
C ALA A 209 2.92 -24.12 -14.77
N PRO A 210 3.19 -22.84 -15.07
CA PRO A 210 4.41 -22.43 -15.76
C PRO A 210 5.67 -23.03 -15.14
N TYR A 211 6.67 -23.25 -16.00
CA TYR A 211 7.90 -23.98 -15.67
C TYR A 211 7.66 -25.45 -15.28
N ALA A 212 6.56 -26.05 -15.75
CA ALA A 212 6.20 -27.45 -15.48
C ALA A 212 6.11 -27.78 -13.97
N ARG A 213 5.73 -26.80 -13.14
CA ARG A 213 5.63 -26.98 -11.70
C ARG A 213 4.25 -27.53 -11.32
N THR A 214 4.25 -28.66 -10.63
CA THR A 214 3.04 -29.25 -10.05
C THR A 214 2.71 -28.62 -8.68
N PRO A 215 1.49 -28.81 -8.13
CA PRO A 215 1.15 -28.38 -6.77
C PRO A 215 2.15 -28.86 -5.72
N LEU A 216 2.77 -30.04 -5.91
CA LEU A 216 3.77 -30.56 -4.99
C LEU A 216 5.06 -29.74 -4.98
N HIS A 217 5.46 -29.14 -6.10
CA HIS A 217 6.59 -28.21 -6.14
C HIS A 217 6.30 -26.94 -5.33
N PHE A 218 5.08 -26.40 -5.41
CA PHE A 218 4.66 -25.25 -4.62
C PHE A 218 4.58 -25.59 -3.12
N ALA A 219 4.03 -26.75 -2.77
CA ALA A 219 4.02 -27.24 -1.38
C ALA A 219 5.45 -27.44 -0.83
N ALA A 220 6.36 -27.95 -1.66
CA ALA A 220 7.78 -28.08 -1.34
C ALA A 220 8.45 -26.72 -1.11
N SER A 221 8.18 -25.74 -1.97
CA SER A 221 8.69 -24.36 -1.82
C SER A 221 8.12 -23.67 -0.57
N ALA A 222 6.86 -23.92 -0.24
CA ALA A 222 6.20 -23.39 0.94
C ALA A 222 6.64 -24.09 2.25
N GLY A 223 7.27 -25.26 2.15
CA GLY A 223 7.68 -26.07 3.30
C GLY A 223 6.52 -26.77 4.02
N CYS A 224 5.40 -27.05 3.34
CA CYS A 224 4.20 -27.61 3.97
C CYS A 224 4.16 -29.14 3.87
N GLU A 225 4.56 -29.83 4.95
CA GLU A 225 4.54 -31.30 5.08
C GLU A 225 3.14 -31.89 4.86
N GLU A 226 2.11 -31.23 5.39
CA GLU A 226 0.72 -31.68 5.34
C GLU A 226 0.17 -31.64 3.92
N THR A 227 0.34 -30.51 3.22
CA THR A 227 -0.05 -30.39 1.80
C THR A 227 0.71 -31.40 0.93
N ALA A 228 2.02 -31.55 1.14
CA ALA A 228 2.81 -32.54 0.41
C ALA A 228 2.29 -33.97 0.66
N THR A 229 1.93 -34.29 1.90
CA THR A 229 1.35 -35.59 2.26
C THR A 229 0.02 -35.83 1.56
N ILE A 230 -0.87 -34.84 1.52
CA ILE A 230 -2.18 -34.93 0.85
C ILE A 230 -1.99 -35.18 -0.65
N LEU A 231 -1.13 -34.40 -1.31
CA LEU A 231 -0.84 -34.54 -2.74
C LEU A 231 -0.21 -35.90 -3.07
N LEU A 232 0.73 -36.38 -2.25
CA LEU A 232 1.37 -37.69 -2.44
C LEU A 232 0.41 -38.86 -2.20
N LYS A 233 -0.53 -38.73 -1.26
CA LYS A 233 -1.59 -39.73 -1.07
C LYS A 233 -2.48 -39.84 -2.30
N HIS A 234 -2.76 -38.71 -2.96
CA HIS A 234 -3.56 -38.69 -4.18
C HIS A 234 -2.77 -39.18 -5.40
N SER A 235 -1.49 -38.81 -5.51
CA SER A 235 -0.62 -39.17 -6.64
C SER A 235 0.85 -39.33 -6.20
N PRO A 236 1.28 -40.55 -5.84
CA PRO A 236 2.66 -40.81 -5.40
C PRO A 236 3.73 -40.48 -6.45
N ALA A 237 3.37 -40.53 -7.74
CA ALA A 237 4.27 -40.24 -8.86
C ALA A 237 4.81 -38.80 -8.83
N LEU A 238 4.08 -37.85 -8.23
CA LEU A 238 4.49 -36.45 -8.12
C LEU A 238 5.82 -36.26 -7.43
N ARG A 239 6.21 -37.19 -6.54
CA ARG A 239 7.48 -37.17 -5.81
C ARG A 239 8.69 -37.04 -6.75
N LEU A 240 8.62 -37.67 -7.91
CA LEU A 240 9.73 -37.77 -8.87
C LEU A 240 9.55 -36.86 -10.10
N CYS A 241 8.44 -36.13 -10.20
CA CYS A 241 8.19 -35.24 -11.33
C CYS A 241 9.18 -34.05 -11.29
N PRO A 242 10.05 -33.86 -12.28
CA PRO A 242 10.89 -32.67 -12.34
C PRO A 242 10.12 -31.46 -12.87
N ASP A 243 10.51 -30.27 -12.43
CA ASP A 243 10.15 -29.02 -13.11
C ASP A 243 10.94 -28.83 -14.42
N HIS A 244 10.73 -27.69 -15.10
CA HIS A 244 11.41 -27.35 -16.36
C HIS A 244 12.94 -27.50 -16.25
N TRP A 245 13.53 -27.18 -15.09
CA TRP A 245 14.98 -27.21 -14.88
C TRP A 245 15.49 -28.57 -14.40
N GLY A 246 14.64 -29.60 -14.39
CA GLY A 246 15.02 -30.92 -13.89
C GLY A 246 14.98 -31.03 -12.37
N VAL A 247 14.45 -30.03 -11.65
CA VAL A 247 14.45 -30.02 -10.19
C VAL A 247 13.19 -30.69 -9.67
N THR A 248 13.34 -31.75 -8.87
CA THR A 248 12.21 -32.43 -8.23
C THR A 248 11.67 -31.62 -7.04
N PRO A 249 10.46 -31.93 -6.52
CA PRO A 249 9.95 -31.33 -5.29
C PRO A 249 10.91 -31.52 -4.11
N CYS A 250 11.59 -32.66 -4.02
CA CYS A 250 12.64 -32.87 -3.02
C CYS A 250 13.80 -31.88 -3.17
N GLY A 251 14.26 -31.65 -4.41
CA GLY A 251 15.28 -30.65 -4.71
C GLY A 251 14.88 -29.23 -4.31
N ILE A 252 13.63 -28.84 -4.54
CA ILE A 252 13.08 -27.55 -4.08
C ILE A 252 13.04 -27.50 -2.55
N ALA A 253 12.53 -28.55 -1.90
CA ALA A 253 12.44 -28.63 -0.44
C ALA A 253 13.83 -28.49 0.23
N ARG A 254 14.88 -29.09 -0.34
CA ARG A 254 16.27 -28.96 0.13
C ARG A 254 16.80 -27.52 0.07
N ARG A 255 16.37 -26.72 -0.91
CA ARG A 255 16.73 -25.30 -1.06
C ARG A 255 15.88 -24.38 -0.18
N SER A 256 14.71 -24.84 0.26
CA SER A 256 13.80 -24.10 1.12
C SER A 256 14.27 -24.12 2.58
N SER A 257 13.97 -23.07 3.36
CA SER A 257 14.47 -22.92 4.73
C SER A 257 13.74 -23.81 5.79
N ASN A 258 12.86 -24.73 5.38
CA ASN A 258 12.03 -25.55 6.27
C ASN A 258 12.31 -27.07 6.18
N ARG A 259 13.25 -27.48 7.06
CA ARG A 259 13.39 -28.74 7.81
C ARG A 259 13.05 -30.08 7.12
N GLY A 260 14.10 -30.87 6.89
CA GLY A 260 14.26 -32.27 7.31
C GLY A 260 13.12 -33.25 7.06
N ARG A 261 11.98 -33.12 7.75
CA ARG A 261 10.84 -34.05 7.65
C ARG A 261 10.18 -34.04 6.28
N LEU A 262 10.00 -32.85 5.69
CA LEU A 262 9.47 -32.73 4.34
C LEU A 262 10.45 -33.33 3.31
N VAL A 263 11.74 -33.08 3.51
CA VAL A 263 12.80 -33.70 2.71
C VAL A 263 12.74 -35.22 2.87
N SER A 264 12.71 -35.77 4.09
CA SER A 264 12.56 -37.22 4.33
C SER A 264 11.26 -37.82 3.77
N LEU A 265 10.18 -37.04 3.68
CA LEU A 265 8.91 -37.46 3.06
C LEU A 265 9.02 -37.54 1.53
N LEU A 266 9.84 -36.66 0.93
CA LEU A 266 10.03 -36.53 -0.51
C LEU A 266 11.24 -37.32 -1.03
N GLU A 267 12.20 -37.63 -0.17
CA GLU A 267 13.40 -38.38 -0.49
C GLU A 267 13.09 -39.81 -0.91
N THR A 268 13.79 -40.24 -1.96
CA THR A 268 13.83 -41.61 -2.44
C THR A 268 15.27 -42.11 -2.49
N GLU A 269 15.48 -43.44 -2.55
CA GLU A 269 16.83 -44.03 -2.63
C GLU A 269 17.64 -43.53 -3.84
N SER A 270 16.98 -43.03 -4.90
CA SER A 270 17.66 -42.41 -6.05
C SER A 270 18.21 -41.00 -5.80
N ASP A 271 17.69 -40.27 -4.82
CA ASP A 271 18.05 -38.86 -4.52
C ASP A 271 19.35 -38.70 -3.71
N GLU A 272 19.95 -39.81 -3.25
CA GLU A 272 21.29 -39.84 -2.63
C GLU A 272 22.41 -39.69 -3.68
N SER A 273 22.11 -39.87 -4.97
CA SER A 273 23.12 -39.95 -6.04
C SER A 273 23.20 -38.73 -6.96
N THR A 274 22.25 -37.79 -6.86
CA THR A 274 22.27 -36.57 -7.67
C THR A 274 23.26 -35.56 -7.10
N GLN A 275 24.46 -35.55 -7.69
CA GLN A 275 25.45 -34.50 -7.54
C GLN A 275 24.79 -33.11 -7.62
N GLU A 276 24.90 -32.37 -6.52
CA GLU A 276 24.59 -30.94 -6.49
C GLU A 276 25.44 -30.24 -7.56
N TYR A 277 24.80 -29.71 -8.61
CA TYR A 277 25.38 -28.61 -9.36
C TYR A 277 25.30 -27.37 -8.46
N VAL A 278 26.26 -27.28 -7.54
CA VAL A 278 26.56 -26.10 -6.74
C VAL A 278 27.17 -25.07 -7.68
N TRP A 279 26.51 -23.92 -7.82
CA TRP A 279 27.22 -22.72 -8.25
C TRP A 279 27.98 -22.25 -7.03
N GLU A 280 29.31 -22.37 -7.07
CA GLU A 280 30.22 -21.88 -6.04
C GLU A 280 30.08 -20.36 -5.94
N GLU A 281 29.37 -19.86 -4.92
CA GLU A 281 29.57 -18.51 -4.41
C GLU A 281 30.39 -18.60 -3.11
N GLU A 282 31.49 -17.85 -3.13
CA GLU A 282 32.54 -17.85 -2.13
C GLU A 282 32.04 -17.52 -0.71
N MET A 283 32.53 -18.34 0.22
CA MET A 283 32.38 -18.27 1.66
C MET A 283 32.59 -16.87 2.28
N MET A 284 31.63 -16.45 3.11
CA MET A 284 31.94 -15.74 4.37
C MET A 284 31.33 -16.52 5.56
N PRO A 285 32.05 -16.62 6.70
CA PRO A 285 31.71 -17.59 7.73
C PRO A 285 30.55 -17.11 8.61
N MET A 286 29.45 -17.88 8.64
CA MET A 286 28.34 -17.69 9.58
C MET A 286 28.77 -18.11 11.00
N HIS A 287 28.91 -17.13 11.87
CA HIS A 287 29.00 -17.35 13.30
C HIS A 287 27.61 -17.63 13.89
N SER A 288 27.52 -18.81 14.54
CA SER A 288 26.64 -19.20 15.64
C SER A 288 25.12 -19.24 15.42
N ALA A 289 24.59 -20.45 15.63
CA ALA A 289 23.22 -20.78 15.92
C ALA A 289 22.57 -19.80 16.92
N HIS A 290 21.60 -19.02 16.46
CA HIS A 290 20.60 -18.35 17.29
C HIS A 290 19.21 -18.68 16.76
N ALA A 291 18.27 -18.81 17.70
CA ALA A 291 16.92 -19.31 17.52
C ALA A 291 16.13 -18.59 16.42
N TRP A 292 15.25 -19.35 15.77
CA TRP A 292 14.13 -18.96 14.91
C TRP A 292 13.61 -17.53 15.15
N GLN A 293 14.13 -16.57 14.38
CA GLN A 293 13.62 -15.21 14.34
C GLN A 293 13.03 -14.94 12.96
N CYS A 294 11.82 -14.35 12.93
CA CYS A 294 11.19 -13.89 11.70
C CYS A 294 12.16 -13.01 10.90
N ARG A 295 12.28 -13.31 9.61
CA ARG A 295 13.21 -12.65 8.68
C ARG A 295 12.85 -11.19 8.42
N THR A 296 11.56 -10.90 8.37
CA THR A 296 10.99 -9.59 8.11
C THR A 296 10.50 -8.95 9.41
N LEU A 297 10.86 -7.69 9.62
CA LEU A 297 10.32 -6.84 10.68
C LEU A 297 9.43 -5.76 10.05
N VAL A 298 8.27 -5.51 10.62
CA VAL A 298 7.44 -4.35 10.34
C VAL A 298 7.59 -3.36 11.49
N ILE A 299 8.05 -2.16 11.19
CA ILE A 299 8.11 -1.05 12.16
C ILE A 299 6.96 -0.10 11.83
N ALA A 300 6.03 0.04 12.76
CA ALA A 300 4.83 0.88 12.65
C ALA A 300 4.66 1.72 13.93
N PRO A 301 5.39 2.85 14.05
CA PRO A 301 5.34 3.68 15.25
C PRO A 301 3.98 4.34 15.40
N LYS A 302 3.35 4.23 16.57
CA LYS A 302 2.04 4.85 16.85
C LYS A 302 2.06 6.37 16.72
N GLU A 303 3.23 6.98 16.92
CA GLU A 303 3.45 8.42 16.77
C GLU A 303 3.24 8.90 15.32
N CYS A 304 3.28 8.01 14.32
CA CYS A 304 2.96 8.37 12.94
C CYS A 304 1.50 8.84 12.77
N HIS A 305 0.58 8.42 13.66
CA HIS A 305 -0.82 8.90 13.68
C HIS A 305 -0.97 10.31 14.27
N LEU A 306 0.11 10.91 14.79
CA LEU A 306 0.08 12.30 15.28
C LEU A 306 0.14 13.33 14.14
N HIS A 307 0.56 12.92 12.95
CA HIS A 307 0.40 13.73 11.75
C HIS A 307 -1.09 13.79 11.42
N GLN A 308 -1.64 14.97 11.23
CA GLN A 308 -3.03 15.14 10.81
C GLN A 308 -2.99 16.19 9.71
N THR A 309 -3.63 15.91 8.58
CA THR A 309 -3.68 16.81 7.42
C THR A 309 -5.06 17.46 7.28
N CYS A 310 -6.03 17.03 8.09
CA CYS A 310 -7.39 17.57 8.13
C CYS A 310 -7.94 17.63 9.57
N PRO A 311 -8.85 18.57 9.86
CA PRO A 311 -9.54 18.61 11.15
C PRO A 311 -10.48 17.40 11.30
N TRP A 312 -10.89 17.10 12.54
CA TRP A 312 -11.85 16.02 12.85
C TRP A 312 -13.24 16.61 13.15
N PRO A 313 -14.37 16.07 12.59
CA PRO A 313 -14.48 14.97 11.64
C PRO A 313 -13.79 15.26 10.30
N VAL A 314 -13.12 14.26 9.69
CA VAL A 314 -12.46 14.41 8.38
C VAL A 314 -13.53 14.77 7.37
N PRO A 315 -13.54 16.00 6.84
CA PRO A 315 -14.50 16.36 5.81
C PRO A 315 -14.07 15.63 4.54
N ARG A 316 -14.85 14.63 4.12
CA ARG A 316 -14.58 13.85 2.90
C ARG A 316 -15.00 14.59 1.62
N GLN A 317 -15.58 15.79 1.77
CA GLN A 317 -15.90 16.74 0.71
C GLN A 317 -15.76 18.22 1.16
N GLY A 318 -15.37 19.07 0.19
CA GLY A 318 -15.14 20.53 0.23
C GLY A 318 -14.34 20.93 -1.04
N GLU A 319 -14.23 22.23 -1.39
CA GLU A 319 -13.42 22.66 -2.57
C GLU A 319 -11.96 22.17 -2.53
N GLU A 320 -11.45 21.86 -1.34
CA GLU A 320 -10.17 21.21 -1.10
C GLU A 320 -10.38 19.96 -0.22
N PRO A 321 -10.65 18.76 -0.80
CA PRO A 321 -10.64 17.52 -0.03
C PRO A 321 -9.27 17.34 0.64
N PRO A 322 -9.19 16.64 1.80
CA PRO A 322 -7.94 16.45 2.51
C PRO A 322 -6.86 15.94 1.56
N PRO A 323 -5.68 16.60 1.49
CA PRO A 323 -4.63 16.22 0.55
C PRO A 323 -4.08 14.80 0.79
N GLU A 324 -4.44 14.20 1.93
CA GLU A 324 -4.12 12.83 2.34
C GLU A 324 -5.20 12.29 3.30
N ASN A 325 -5.47 10.99 3.24
CA ASN A 325 -6.31 10.30 4.23
C ASN A 325 -5.48 9.84 5.44
N ASP A 326 -5.75 10.44 6.61
CA ASP A 326 -5.11 10.10 7.90
C ASP A 326 -5.23 8.60 8.27
N THR A 327 -6.26 7.89 7.80
CA THR A 327 -6.51 6.47 8.11
C THR A 327 -5.80 5.50 7.16
N ARG A 328 -5.07 6.00 6.14
CA ARG A 328 -4.32 5.14 5.20
C ARG A 328 -3.33 4.21 5.91
N LEU A 329 -2.74 4.66 7.02
CA LEU A 329 -1.85 3.82 7.82
C LEU A 329 -2.61 2.71 8.57
N ASP A 330 -3.87 2.93 8.94
CA ASP A 330 -4.72 1.93 9.61
C ASP A 330 -5.06 0.78 8.67
N VAL A 331 -5.31 1.05 7.38
CA VAL A 331 -5.52 0.01 6.35
C VAL A 331 -4.36 -0.99 6.32
N LEU A 332 -3.14 -0.52 6.61
CA LEU A 332 -1.96 -1.38 6.67
C LEU A 332 -1.77 -2.03 8.04
N THR A 333 -1.91 -1.26 9.12
CA THR A 333 -1.31 -1.59 10.42
C THR A 333 -2.32 -1.92 11.52
N ASN A 334 -3.62 -1.63 11.31
CA ASN A 334 -4.68 -1.85 12.30
C ASN A 334 -4.62 -3.31 12.81
N PRO A 335 -4.55 -3.54 14.14
CA PRO A 335 -4.40 -4.88 14.71
C PRO A 335 -5.50 -5.88 14.32
N GLU A 336 -6.70 -5.38 14.05
CA GLU A 336 -7.90 -6.19 13.77
C GLU A 336 -8.20 -6.30 12.27
N SER A 337 -7.98 -5.23 11.50
CA SER A 337 -8.37 -5.15 10.09
C SER A 337 -7.24 -4.89 9.09
N GLY A 338 -6.03 -4.58 9.56
CA GLY A 338 -4.94 -4.16 8.69
C GLY A 338 -4.43 -5.28 7.78
N ILE A 339 -4.18 -4.98 6.51
CA ILE A 339 -3.76 -5.99 5.50
C ILE A 339 -2.44 -6.69 5.88
N LEU A 340 -1.52 -5.99 6.57
CA LEU A 340 -0.27 -6.58 7.03
C LEU A 340 -0.46 -7.54 8.23
N ARG A 341 -1.64 -7.51 8.88
CA ARG A 341 -2.01 -8.41 9.99
C ARG A 341 -2.72 -9.68 9.53
N CYS A 342 -2.90 -9.88 8.21
CA CYS A 342 -3.57 -11.05 7.68
C CYS A 342 -2.89 -12.38 8.08
N ALA A 343 -3.67 -13.47 8.10
CA ALA A 343 -3.20 -14.81 8.46
C ALA A 343 -1.99 -15.27 7.62
N ALA A 344 -1.93 -14.85 6.35
CA ALA A 344 -0.82 -15.19 5.44
C ALA A 344 0.54 -14.60 5.88
N LEU A 345 0.53 -13.53 6.69
CA LEU A 345 1.71 -12.82 7.20
C LEU A 345 1.95 -13.03 8.71
N GLN A 346 0.95 -13.49 9.47
CA GLN A 346 0.97 -13.54 10.95
C GLN A 346 2.16 -14.31 11.57
N GLN A 347 2.75 -15.27 10.85
CA GLN A 347 3.95 -16.02 11.28
C GLN A 347 5.21 -15.70 10.47
N LYS A 348 5.11 -14.80 9.48
CA LYS A 348 6.20 -14.43 8.56
C LYS A 348 6.83 -13.09 8.92
N VAL A 349 6.08 -12.20 9.58
CA VAL A 349 6.55 -10.87 10.00
C VAL A 349 6.59 -10.75 11.52
N GLU A 350 7.60 -10.07 12.03
CA GLU A 350 7.64 -9.56 13.41
C GLU A 350 7.19 -8.11 13.42
N TRP A 351 6.64 -7.64 14.55
CA TRP A 351 6.11 -6.29 14.67
C TRP A 351 6.84 -5.50 15.75
N ALA A 352 7.19 -4.26 15.43
CA ALA A 352 7.62 -3.23 16.37
C ALA A 352 6.67 -2.04 16.28
N GLU A 353 5.90 -1.81 17.34
CA GLU A 353 4.93 -0.70 17.42
C GLU A 353 5.54 0.61 17.90
N THR A 354 6.83 0.60 18.24
CA THR A 354 7.57 1.75 18.73
C THR A 354 8.95 1.80 18.10
N CYS A 355 9.41 3.02 17.85
CA CYS A 355 10.80 3.29 17.48
C CYS A 355 11.27 4.54 18.21
N LYS A 356 12.58 4.78 18.23
CA LYS A 356 13.09 6.06 18.71
C LYS A 356 12.89 7.12 17.63
N PRO A 357 12.65 8.39 17.99
CA PRO A 357 12.68 9.47 17.02
C PRO A 357 14.09 9.65 16.46
N ALA A 358 14.19 10.06 15.20
CA ALA A 358 15.45 10.33 14.54
C ALA A 358 16.24 11.42 15.30
N PRO A 359 17.54 11.20 15.58
CA PRO A 359 18.38 12.25 16.15
C PRO A 359 18.47 13.44 15.21
N MET A 360 18.39 14.65 15.76
CA MET A 360 18.52 15.89 14.98
C MET A 360 19.83 15.95 14.18
N ALA A 361 20.90 15.34 14.70
CA ALA A 361 22.17 15.25 13.99
C ALA A 361 22.06 14.52 12.65
N ASP A 362 21.20 13.51 12.54
CA ASP A 362 20.98 12.74 11.32
C ASP A 362 19.98 13.43 10.38
N VAL A 363 18.95 14.08 10.94
CA VAL A 363 18.05 14.96 10.17
C VAL A 363 18.84 16.06 9.45
N LEU A 364 19.77 16.71 10.17
CA LEU A 364 20.56 17.84 9.65
C LEU A 364 21.65 17.44 8.63
N ARG A 365 21.93 16.14 8.44
CA ARG A 365 22.78 15.66 7.32
C ARG A 365 22.12 15.88 5.97
N VAL A 366 20.80 15.79 5.95
CA VAL A 366 19.99 15.91 4.75
C VAL A 366 19.41 17.32 4.67
N HIS A 367 18.70 17.73 5.71
CA HIS A 367 17.93 18.97 5.73
C HIS A 367 18.72 20.15 6.26
N GLU A 368 18.54 21.31 5.65
CA GLU A 368 19.09 22.57 6.14
C GLU A 368 18.42 22.94 7.46
N TYR A 369 19.23 23.40 8.43
CA TYR A 369 18.72 23.79 9.75
C TYR A 369 17.60 24.83 9.64
N SER A 370 17.72 25.76 8.70
CA SER A 370 16.70 26.79 8.48
C SER A 370 15.36 26.22 8.03
N TYR A 371 15.32 25.09 7.33
CA TYR A 371 14.07 24.40 6.98
C TYR A 371 13.50 23.64 8.18
N VAL A 372 14.31 22.80 8.82
CA VAL A 372 13.88 22.01 9.99
C VAL A 372 13.34 22.91 11.10
N ARG A 373 14.01 24.04 11.35
CA ARG A 373 13.55 25.04 12.33
C ARG A 373 12.18 25.62 11.98
N ARG A 374 11.89 25.88 10.70
CA ARG A 374 10.56 26.38 10.27
C ARG A 374 9.47 25.35 10.57
N VAL A 375 9.68 24.09 10.20
CA VAL A 375 8.73 22.99 10.47
C VAL A 375 8.45 22.89 11.97
N LEU A 376 9.50 22.86 12.80
CA LEU A 376 9.40 22.82 14.26
C LEU A 376 8.63 24.02 14.82
N GLU A 377 8.96 25.24 14.38
CA GLU A 377 8.32 26.47 14.86
C GLU A 377 6.84 26.54 14.46
N GLN A 378 6.49 26.14 13.23
CA GLN A 378 5.10 26.12 12.77
C GLN A 378 4.27 25.07 13.51
N CYS A 379 4.77 23.85 13.69
CA CYS A 379 4.08 22.85 14.52
C CYS A 379 3.94 23.31 15.97
N GLY A 380 4.96 23.97 16.52
CA GLY A 380 4.96 24.52 17.88
C GLY A 380 3.91 25.63 18.09
N ARG A 381 3.64 26.45 17.07
CA ARG A 381 2.55 27.46 17.12
C ARG A 381 1.18 26.81 17.18
N LEU A 382 0.99 25.65 16.56
CA LEU A 382 -0.28 24.91 16.61
C LEU A 382 -0.51 24.23 17.97
N ALA A 383 0.53 24.00 18.77
CA ALA A 383 0.44 23.34 20.07
C ALA A 383 -0.36 24.14 21.12
N VAL A 384 -0.50 25.47 20.94
CA VAL A 384 -1.27 26.36 21.83
C VAL A 384 -2.71 26.60 21.37
N LEU A 385 -3.08 26.12 20.18
CA LEU A 385 -4.42 26.28 19.60
C LEU A 385 -5.38 25.15 20.05
N PRO A 386 -6.65 25.13 19.63
CA PRO A 386 -7.52 23.99 19.90
C PRO A 386 -6.97 22.67 19.33
N PRO A 387 -7.30 21.51 19.95
CA PRO A 387 -7.02 20.19 19.37
C PRO A 387 -7.57 20.09 17.93
N PHE A 388 -6.91 19.34 17.06
CA PHE A 388 -7.26 19.16 15.63
C PHE A 388 -7.14 20.41 14.74
N THR A 389 -6.56 21.51 15.24
CA THR A 389 -6.22 22.65 14.38
C THR A 389 -5.16 22.23 13.35
N ILE A 390 -5.49 22.44 12.07
CA ILE A 390 -4.58 22.28 10.95
C ILE A 390 -3.97 23.62 10.60
N GLY A 391 -2.66 23.63 10.38
CA GLY A 391 -1.94 24.73 9.77
C GLY A 391 -1.25 24.27 8.50
N HIS A 392 -0.59 25.19 7.82
CA HIS A 392 0.13 24.90 6.59
C HIS A 392 1.60 25.35 6.72
N LEU A 393 2.52 24.48 6.28
CA LEU A 393 3.94 24.77 6.18
C LEU A 393 4.22 25.70 4.98
N ASP A 394 3.53 25.45 3.87
CA ASP A 394 3.55 26.17 2.59
C ASP A 394 2.18 26.02 1.88
N GLY A 395 2.12 26.20 0.55
CA GLY A 395 0.85 26.25 -0.19
C GLY A 395 0.07 24.93 -0.22
N ASP A 396 0.75 23.79 -0.09
CA ASP A 396 0.14 22.46 -0.22
C ASP A 396 0.41 21.54 0.99
N THR A 397 1.35 21.89 1.88
CA THR A 397 1.75 21.03 2.99
C THR A 397 1.00 21.31 4.29
N ALA A 398 -0.05 20.55 4.54
CA ALA A 398 -0.81 20.56 5.80
C ALA A 398 0.01 19.96 6.97
N ILE A 399 -0.14 20.56 8.15
CA ILE A 399 0.53 20.17 9.39
C ILE A 399 -0.40 20.32 10.60
N SER A 400 -0.14 19.51 11.60
CA SER A 400 -0.77 19.54 12.92
C SER A 400 0.28 19.74 14.02
N ARG A 401 -0.15 19.96 15.26
CA ARG A 401 0.75 20.06 16.42
C ARG A 401 1.68 18.85 16.61
N GLY A 402 1.25 17.67 16.17
CA GLY A 402 1.97 16.41 16.33
C GLY A 402 2.84 16.04 15.13
N SER A 403 2.77 16.82 14.05
CA SER A 403 3.36 16.45 12.76
C SER A 403 4.88 16.39 12.76
N PHE A 404 5.55 17.29 13.49
CA PHE A 404 7.01 17.23 13.61
C PHE A 404 7.48 15.98 14.38
N ASP A 405 6.74 15.59 15.42
CA ASP A 405 7.07 14.39 16.20
C ASP A 405 6.81 13.11 15.40
N ALA A 406 5.70 13.06 14.66
CA ALA A 406 5.41 12.00 13.69
C ALA A 406 6.53 11.86 12.65
N ALA A 407 7.00 12.97 12.06
CA ALA A 407 8.07 12.97 11.08
C ALA A 407 9.42 12.47 11.65
N LEU A 408 9.72 12.81 12.92
CA LEU A 408 10.92 12.29 13.59
C LEU A 408 10.83 10.79 13.82
N HIS A 409 9.66 10.25 14.20
CA HIS A 409 9.47 8.81 14.37
C HIS A 409 9.46 8.08 13.02
N ALA A 410 8.89 8.67 11.96
CA ALA A 410 8.96 8.12 10.62
C ALA A 410 10.40 7.95 10.13
N ALA A 411 11.24 8.99 10.28
CA ALA A 411 12.66 8.91 9.96
C ALA A 411 13.42 7.95 10.92
N GLY A 412 13.03 7.94 12.20
CA GLY A 412 13.62 7.08 13.22
C GLY A 412 13.36 5.59 12.97
N ALA A 413 12.19 5.25 12.43
CA ALA A 413 11.87 3.89 12.00
C ALA A 413 12.81 3.41 10.89
N VAL A 414 13.16 4.28 9.93
CA VAL A 414 14.12 3.94 8.87
C VAL A 414 15.53 3.76 9.44
N ILE A 415 15.95 4.59 10.40
CA ILE A 415 17.25 4.43 11.07
C ILE A 415 17.31 3.09 11.83
N GLU A 416 16.29 2.78 12.62
CA GLU A 416 16.19 1.51 13.34
C GLU A 416 16.14 0.32 12.37
N ALA A 417 15.41 0.44 11.26
CA ALA A 417 15.35 -0.58 10.22
C ALA A 417 16.75 -0.91 9.67
N ILE A 418 17.54 0.12 9.36
CA ILE A 418 18.91 -0.05 8.88
C ILE A 418 19.78 -0.74 9.94
N ASP A 419 19.69 -0.32 11.20
CA ASP A 419 20.42 -0.97 12.29
C ASP A 419 20.07 -2.46 12.39
N GLN A 420 18.78 -2.82 12.35
CA GLN A 420 18.32 -4.20 12.43
C GLN A 420 18.84 -5.08 11.29
N VAL A 421 18.95 -4.52 10.08
CA VAL A 421 19.53 -5.22 8.91
C VAL A 421 21.04 -5.34 9.04
N VAL A 422 21.74 -4.23 9.33
CA VAL A 422 23.21 -4.20 9.35
C VAL A 422 23.80 -5.04 10.49
N ILE A 423 23.14 -5.13 11.64
CA ILE A 423 23.57 -6.04 12.73
C ILE A 423 23.19 -7.51 12.47
N GLY A 424 22.48 -7.80 11.38
CA GLY A 424 22.09 -9.16 10.99
C GLY A 424 20.93 -9.76 11.80
N LYS A 425 20.17 -8.94 12.55
CA LYS A 425 18.96 -9.42 13.26
C LYS A 425 17.80 -9.68 12.31
N LYS A 426 17.70 -8.90 11.24
CA LYS A 426 16.64 -8.99 10.22
C LYS A 426 17.26 -9.02 8.82
N THR A 427 16.60 -9.69 7.88
CA THR A 427 17.04 -9.67 6.48
C THR A 427 16.45 -8.51 5.70
N ASN A 428 15.23 -8.11 6.06
CA ASN A 428 14.54 -6.95 5.50
C ASN A 428 13.61 -6.36 6.55
N VAL A 429 13.28 -5.09 6.38
CA VAL A 429 12.42 -4.35 7.28
C VAL A 429 11.48 -3.48 6.46
N PHE A 430 10.20 -3.47 6.82
CA PHE A 430 9.17 -2.62 6.24
C PHE A 430 8.79 -1.53 7.24
N CYS A 431 8.98 -0.26 6.86
CA CYS A 431 8.60 0.88 7.69
C CYS A 431 7.22 1.38 7.25
N ALA A 432 6.18 1.01 7.98
CA ALA A 432 4.83 1.55 7.77
C ALA A 432 4.75 2.88 8.52
N VAL A 433 5.07 3.99 7.83
CA VAL A 433 5.25 5.30 8.46
C VAL A 433 4.49 6.40 7.72
N ARG A 434 4.12 7.41 8.49
CA ARG A 434 3.48 8.65 8.03
C ARG A 434 3.99 9.81 8.89
N PRO A 435 4.45 10.93 8.30
CA PRO A 435 4.50 11.26 6.87
C PRO A 435 5.60 10.48 6.08
N PRO A 436 5.45 10.29 4.75
CA PRO A 436 6.31 9.42 3.93
C PRO A 436 7.68 10.03 3.59
N GLY A 437 7.74 11.33 3.31
CA GLY A 437 8.99 12.11 3.26
C GLY A 437 9.71 12.23 1.92
N HIS A 438 9.45 11.38 0.93
CA HIS A 438 10.21 11.30 -0.33
C HIS A 438 10.15 12.57 -1.23
N HIS A 439 9.16 13.47 -1.05
CA HIS A 439 9.11 14.78 -1.70
C HIS A 439 9.88 15.89 -0.96
N ALA A 440 10.25 15.67 0.31
CA ALA A 440 10.98 16.67 1.09
C ALA A 440 12.43 16.82 0.58
N GLY A 441 12.76 17.97 -0.02
CA GLY A 441 14.12 18.30 -0.42
C GLY A 441 14.93 18.90 0.72
N PRO A 442 16.24 19.18 0.53
CA PRO A 442 17.11 19.70 1.59
C PRO A 442 16.63 21.00 2.25
N LYS A 443 15.78 21.78 1.57
CA LYS A 443 15.31 23.10 2.02
C LYS A 443 13.79 23.20 2.14
N GLY A 444 13.08 22.07 2.03
CA GLY A 444 11.65 22.07 1.74
C GLY A 444 11.41 21.89 0.25
N VAL A 445 10.42 22.63 -0.28
CA VAL A 445 9.87 22.50 -1.64
C VAL A 445 10.94 22.36 -2.72
N VAL A 446 10.77 21.35 -3.58
CA VAL A 446 11.63 21.11 -4.74
C VAL A 446 10.85 21.48 -6.00
N THR A 447 11.36 22.45 -6.73
CA THR A 447 10.76 22.91 -8.00
C THR A 447 11.58 22.43 -9.19
N CYS A 448 10.93 22.25 -10.33
CA CYS A 448 11.58 21.91 -11.59
C CYS A 448 10.93 22.68 -12.76
N GLY A 449 11.45 22.53 -13.97
CA GLY A 449 10.91 23.22 -15.14
C GLY A 449 9.44 22.86 -15.45
N ASN A 450 9.00 21.67 -15.05
CA ASN A 450 7.65 21.17 -15.28
C ASN A 450 6.72 21.32 -14.06
N ASP A 451 7.28 21.71 -12.91
CA ASP A 451 6.56 22.08 -11.69
C ASP A 451 7.28 23.26 -11.03
N PRO A 452 7.01 24.47 -11.53
CA PRO A 452 7.70 25.67 -11.06
C PRO A 452 7.28 26.09 -9.65
N HIS A 453 6.12 25.60 -9.17
CA HIS A 453 5.60 25.88 -7.84
C HIS A 453 6.09 24.85 -6.81
N GLY A 454 6.29 23.60 -7.25
CA GLY A 454 6.80 22.49 -6.45
C GLY A 454 5.72 21.96 -5.52
N SER A 455 5.35 20.69 -5.65
CA SER A 455 4.50 20.03 -4.67
C SER A 455 5.30 19.24 -3.63
N HIS A 456 4.96 19.43 -2.36
CA HIS A 456 5.46 18.69 -1.20
C HIS A 456 4.44 17.71 -0.64
N GLY A 457 3.16 17.88 -0.99
CA GLY A 457 2.06 17.11 -0.44
C GLY A 457 2.14 17.15 1.08
N PHE A 458 2.37 16.00 1.70
CA PHE A 458 2.42 15.84 3.15
C PHE A 458 3.82 15.41 3.64
N CYS A 459 4.88 15.68 2.87
CA CYS A 459 6.25 15.31 3.21
C CYS A 459 6.98 16.37 4.05
N LEU A 460 7.34 16.03 5.28
CA LEU A 460 8.02 16.97 6.20
C LEU A 460 9.53 16.75 6.33
N LEU A 461 9.95 15.48 6.42
CA LEU A 461 11.35 15.09 6.51
C LEU A 461 11.58 13.92 5.56
N ASN A 462 12.68 13.96 4.81
CA ASN A 462 13.04 12.89 3.89
C ASN A 462 13.59 11.65 4.62
N ASN A 463 12.68 10.77 5.01
CA ASN A 463 12.98 9.55 5.76
C ASN A 463 14.04 8.67 5.05
N VAL A 464 13.89 8.49 3.73
CA VAL A 464 14.76 7.64 2.91
C VAL A 464 16.17 8.22 2.81
N ALA A 465 16.29 9.52 2.50
CA ALA A 465 17.58 10.20 2.44
C ALA A 465 18.26 10.27 3.82
N ILE A 466 17.50 10.45 4.90
CA ILE A 466 18.04 10.43 6.27
C ILE A 466 18.61 9.05 6.58
N GLY A 467 17.88 7.98 6.26
CA GLY A 467 18.37 6.61 6.39
C GLY A 467 19.64 6.35 5.58
N ALA A 468 19.66 6.76 4.31
CA ALA A 468 20.83 6.62 3.44
C ALA A 468 22.06 7.38 3.97
N ALA A 469 21.86 8.62 4.42
CA ALA A 469 22.91 9.42 5.06
C ALA A 469 23.39 8.75 6.35
N TYR A 470 22.49 8.28 7.21
CA TYR A 470 22.84 7.54 8.43
C TYR A 470 23.70 6.30 8.12
N ALA A 471 23.29 5.47 7.15
CA ALA A 471 24.04 4.29 6.73
C ALA A 471 25.46 4.65 6.25
N ARG A 472 25.58 5.71 5.44
CA ARG A 472 26.87 6.21 4.91
C ARG A 472 27.77 6.79 6.00
N CYS A 473 27.22 7.58 6.92
CA CYS A 473 28.02 8.31 7.90
C CYS A 473 28.35 7.47 9.14
N VAL A 474 27.36 6.76 9.65
CA VAL A 474 27.43 6.08 10.96
C VAL A 474 27.89 4.64 10.80
N LEU A 475 27.42 3.94 9.77
CA LEU A 475 27.62 2.49 9.62
C LEU A 475 28.73 2.12 8.62
N ARG A 476 29.48 3.07 8.05
CA ARG A 476 30.61 2.76 7.17
C ARG A 476 31.66 1.86 7.82
N HIS A 477 31.91 2.02 9.12
CA HIS A 477 32.82 1.15 9.87
C HIS A 477 32.36 -0.32 9.94
N ARG A 478 31.09 -0.60 9.62
CA ARG A 478 30.50 -1.94 9.48
C ARG A 478 30.55 -2.47 8.04
N GLY A 479 31.22 -1.77 7.12
CA GLY A 479 31.36 -2.18 5.71
C GLY A 479 30.33 -1.57 4.75
N ILE A 480 29.47 -0.65 5.21
CA ILE A 480 28.49 0.01 4.34
C ILE A 480 29.16 1.16 3.56
N GLU A 481 29.62 0.86 2.35
CA GLU A 481 30.33 1.81 1.50
C GLU A 481 29.49 2.38 0.36
N ARG A 482 28.36 1.76 0.03
CA ARG A 482 27.49 2.17 -1.06
C ARG A 482 26.04 2.00 -0.65
N VAL A 483 25.17 2.87 -1.15
CA VAL A 483 23.72 2.81 -0.91
C VAL A 483 23.01 2.89 -2.25
N ALA A 484 22.04 2.00 -2.45
CA ALA A 484 21.10 2.07 -3.56
C ALA A 484 19.73 2.47 -3.01
N ILE A 485 19.17 3.54 -3.56
CA ILE A 485 17.81 4.01 -3.29
C ILE A 485 17.01 3.74 -4.55
N VAL A 486 15.96 2.93 -4.41
CA VAL A 486 15.05 2.59 -5.50
C VAL A 486 13.65 3.04 -5.10
N ASP A 487 13.14 3.99 -5.86
CA ASP A 487 11.86 4.66 -5.64
C ASP A 487 10.83 4.06 -6.60
N PHE A 488 9.89 3.28 -6.05
CA PHE A 488 8.77 2.69 -6.76
C PHE A 488 7.51 3.43 -6.36
N ASP A 489 7.37 4.64 -6.89
CA ASP A 489 6.26 5.53 -6.59
C ASP A 489 5.70 6.10 -7.89
N VAL A 490 4.38 6.26 -7.93
CA VAL A 490 3.71 6.92 -9.06
C VAL A 490 4.17 8.38 -9.14
N HIS A 491 4.34 9.04 -8.00
CA HIS A 491 4.89 10.38 -7.91
C HIS A 491 6.42 10.28 -7.81
N HIS A 492 7.13 10.91 -8.74
CA HIS A 492 8.59 10.97 -8.67
C HIS A 492 9.07 11.45 -7.29
N GLY A 493 9.96 10.71 -6.62
CA GLY A 493 10.63 11.13 -5.39
C GLY A 493 11.64 12.27 -5.60
N ASN A 494 11.19 13.40 -6.14
CA ASN A 494 11.95 14.62 -6.46
C ASN A 494 12.72 15.18 -5.24
N GLY A 495 12.14 15.08 -4.04
CA GLY A 495 12.79 15.43 -2.77
C GLY A 495 14.03 14.58 -2.52
N THR A 496 13.87 13.27 -2.61
CA THR A 496 14.96 12.30 -2.43
C THR A 496 16.03 12.50 -3.49
N GLN A 497 15.64 12.70 -4.75
CA GLN A 497 16.57 13.04 -5.84
C GLN A 497 17.36 14.32 -5.52
N ALA A 498 16.70 15.39 -5.06
CA ALA A 498 17.34 16.65 -4.70
C ALA A 498 18.30 16.49 -3.51
N CYS A 499 17.94 15.65 -2.53
CA CYS A 499 18.82 15.32 -1.41
C CYS A 499 20.09 14.58 -1.86
N VAL A 500 19.97 13.63 -2.80
CA VAL A 500 21.12 12.93 -3.37
C VAL A 500 21.96 13.89 -4.23
N ALA A 501 21.33 14.72 -5.07
CA ALA A 501 22.03 15.69 -5.91
C ALA A 501 22.81 16.74 -5.08
N ALA A 502 22.33 17.10 -3.88
CA ALA A 502 23.03 18.01 -2.98
C ALA A 502 24.37 17.48 -2.45
N THR A 503 24.65 16.18 -2.59
CA THR A 503 25.96 15.60 -2.29
C THR A 503 27.01 15.94 -3.35
N VAL A 504 26.59 16.35 -4.55
CA VAL A 504 27.45 16.80 -5.64
C VAL A 504 27.78 18.29 -5.44
N PRO A 505 29.08 18.68 -5.50
CA PRO A 505 29.43 20.09 -5.44
C PRO A 505 28.83 20.89 -6.60
N THR A 506 27.98 21.86 -6.27
CA THR A 506 27.39 22.79 -7.26
C THR A 506 27.57 24.25 -6.83
N MET A 507 27.35 25.17 -7.76
CA MET A 507 27.41 26.61 -7.50
C MET A 507 26.10 27.26 -7.94
N ARG A 508 25.32 27.73 -6.97
CA ARG A 508 24.09 28.48 -7.25
C ARG A 508 24.44 29.94 -7.51
N ARG A 509 24.02 30.48 -8.64
CA ARG A 509 24.22 31.88 -9.02
C ARG A 509 22.93 32.64 -8.79
N VAL A 510 22.92 33.57 -7.85
CA VAL A 510 21.77 34.40 -7.53
C VAL A 510 22.02 35.80 -8.07
N PRO A 511 21.38 36.20 -9.20
CA PRO A 511 21.49 37.57 -9.68
C PRO A 511 20.79 38.51 -8.69
N PHE A 512 21.34 39.71 -8.52
CA PHE A 512 20.68 40.78 -7.76
C PHE A 512 20.85 42.10 -8.50
N SER A 513 19.86 42.98 -8.32
CA SER A 513 19.87 44.34 -8.84
C SER A 513 19.35 45.25 -7.76
N THR A 514 20.10 46.31 -7.48
CA THR A 514 19.65 47.47 -6.70
C THR A 514 19.75 48.70 -7.59
N ASP A 515 19.19 49.82 -7.14
CA ASP A 515 19.25 51.10 -7.89
C ASP A 515 20.70 51.56 -8.17
N ALA A 516 21.68 51.03 -7.43
CA ALA A 516 23.08 51.42 -7.56
C ALA A 516 23.98 50.34 -8.20
N ILE A 517 23.64 49.05 -8.07
CA ILE A 517 24.54 47.94 -8.44
C ILE A 517 23.74 46.75 -8.98
N THR A 518 24.20 46.20 -10.10
CA THR A 518 23.82 44.86 -10.55
C THR A 518 24.97 43.88 -10.29
N GLY A 519 24.64 42.65 -9.91
CA GLY A 519 25.65 41.66 -9.58
C GLY A 519 25.10 40.24 -9.55
N THR A 520 25.98 39.29 -9.24
CA THR A 520 25.61 37.89 -9.07
C THR A 520 26.34 37.33 -7.86
N LEU A 521 25.57 36.80 -6.91
CA LEU A 521 26.11 36.10 -5.74
C LEU A 521 26.31 34.62 -6.09
N ASN A 522 27.55 34.14 -5.98
CA ASN A 522 27.87 32.72 -6.14
C ASN A 522 27.82 32.04 -4.78
N VAL A 523 26.85 31.14 -4.59
CA VAL A 523 26.66 30.39 -3.35
C VAL A 523 27.01 28.92 -3.61
N PRO A 524 28.13 28.40 -3.09
CA PRO A 524 28.43 26.97 -3.18
C PRO A 524 27.31 26.18 -2.49
N CYS A 525 26.79 25.17 -3.18
CA CYS A 525 25.74 24.28 -2.70
C CYS A 525 26.32 22.86 -2.71
N TRP A 526 26.75 22.42 -1.54
CA TRP A 526 27.37 21.11 -1.37
C TRP A 526 27.18 20.65 0.07
N LYS A 527 26.61 19.46 0.24
CA LYS A 527 26.35 18.86 1.55
C LYS A 527 26.67 17.37 1.46
N PRO A 528 27.96 16.99 1.59
CA PRO A 528 28.32 15.58 1.62
C PRO A 528 27.68 14.95 2.86
N TRP A 529 27.28 13.70 2.75
CA TRP A 529 26.84 12.96 3.94
C TRP A 529 28.07 12.65 4.78
N LEU A 530 29.12 12.12 4.16
CA LEU A 530 30.39 11.81 4.78
C LEU A 530 31.57 12.53 4.12
N ASP A 531 31.77 12.38 2.81
CA ASP A 531 32.94 12.89 2.09
C ASP A 531 32.70 13.14 0.59
N ASN A 532 33.75 13.56 -0.12
CA ASN A 532 33.67 13.93 -1.54
C ASN A 532 33.34 12.76 -2.49
N ASN A 533 33.37 11.51 -2.02
CA ASN A 533 33.07 10.33 -2.84
C ASN A 533 31.59 9.94 -2.80
N ASP A 534 30.78 10.56 -1.93
CA ASP A 534 29.34 10.28 -1.82
C ASP A 534 28.58 10.30 -3.16
N PRO A 535 28.85 11.25 -4.10
CA PRO A 535 28.24 11.23 -5.43
C PRO A 535 28.39 9.91 -6.21
N SER A 536 29.47 9.17 -5.98
CA SER A 536 29.74 7.88 -6.63
C SER A 536 29.30 6.68 -5.81
N ALA A 537 29.00 6.89 -4.53
CA ALA A 537 28.62 5.85 -3.58
C ALA A 537 27.09 5.69 -3.45
N ILE A 538 26.32 6.60 -4.03
CA ILE A 538 24.87 6.63 -3.93
C ILE A 538 24.29 6.41 -5.32
N PHE A 539 23.56 5.30 -5.48
CA PHE A 539 22.72 5.06 -6.64
C PHE A 539 21.29 5.46 -6.31
N PHE A 540 20.68 6.30 -7.14
CA PHE A 540 19.26 6.64 -7.04
C PHE A 540 18.60 6.30 -8.37
N ALA A 541 17.53 5.52 -8.32
CA ALA A 541 16.65 5.25 -9.44
C ALA A 541 15.20 5.41 -8.98
N SER A 542 14.38 6.03 -9.83
CA SER A 542 12.95 6.22 -9.60
C SER A 542 12.23 5.68 -10.82
N SER A 543 11.29 4.76 -10.60
CA SER A 543 10.46 4.14 -11.62
C SER A 543 9.03 4.67 -11.47
N GLN A 544 8.55 5.38 -12.48
CA GLN A 544 7.20 5.95 -12.56
C GLN A 544 6.45 5.24 -13.72
N GLY A 545 5.13 5.06 -13.65
CA GLY A 545 4.32 4.51 -14.76
C GLY A 545 3.01 5.32 -14.94
N TYR A 546 2.41 5.54 -16.13
CA TYR A 546 2.63 5.02 -17.51
C TYR A 546 2.22 6.03 -18.61
N GLY A 547 2.80 5.90 -19.83
CA GLY A 547 2.16 6.28 -21.11
C GLY A 547 3.02 6.98 -22.17
N SER A 548 3.07 6.44 -23.40
CA SER A 548 3.74 7.06 -24.58
C SER A 548 2.78 7.85 -25.49
N LYS A 549 3.30 8.97 -25.99
CA LYS A 549 2.84 9.89 -27.04
C LYS A 549 1.88 9.31 -28.10
N GLY A 550 0.64 9.81 -28.14
CA GLY A 550 -0.14 9.89 -29.37
C GLY A 550 0.33 11.07 -30.25
N ASP A 551 0.05 11.03 -31.55
CA ASP A 551 0.65 11.93 -32.57
C ASP A 551 0.36 13.45 -32.40
N GLU A 552 -0.48 13.87 -31.45
CA GLU A 552 -1.00 15.23 -31.32
C GLU A 552 -0.47 16.05 -30.12
N GLY A 553 0.71 15.74 -29.60
CA GLY A 553 1.61 16.76 -29.02
C GLY A 553 1.26 17.43 -27.67
N GLU A 554 0.12 17.15 -27.03
CA GLU A 554 -0.21 17.66 -25.69
C GLU A 554 -0.60 16.52 -24.73
N ALA A 555 0.25 16.20 -23.75
CA ALA A 555 -0.17 15.62 -22.45
C ALA A 555 1.00 15.54 -21.45
N TRP A 556 0.74 15.94 -20.19
CA TRP A 556 1.61 15.80 -19.03
C TRP A 556 1.03 14.77 -18.05
N PHE A 557 1.93 14.01 -17.39
CA PHE A 557 1.71 12.91 -16.44
C PHE A 557 1.11 13.36 -15.09
N TYR A 558 1.67 14.45 -14.61
CA TYR A 558 1.39 15.20 -13.39
C TYR A 558 2.34 16.39 -13.54
N PRO A 559 1.98 17.62 -13.13
CA PRO A 559 2.90 18.74 -13.25
C PRO A 559 4.09 18.46 -12.33
N GLY A 560 5.24 18.04 -12.88
CA GLY A 560 6.50 18.01 -12.11
C GLY A 560 7.46 16.85 -12.30
N SER A 561 7.09 15.77 -12.98
CA SER A 561 7.97 14.60 -13.12
C SER A 561 9.18 14.79 -14.04
N GLY A 562 9.29 15.92 -14.75
CA GLY A 562 10.45 16.16 -15.63
C GLY A 562 10.48 15.17 -16.81
N GLY A 563 11.57 15.18 -17.58
CA GLY A 563 11.94 14.03 -18.40
C GLY A 563 12.71 13.03 -17.52
N THR A 564 12.31 11.77 -17.53
CA THR A 564 12.98 10.66 -16.84
C THR A 564 14.35 10.34 -17.43
#